data_AF-T1ZFB1-F1
#
_entry.id   AF-T1ZFB1-F1
#
_cell.length_a   1.000
_cell.length_b   1.000
_cell.length_c   1.000
_cell.angle_alpha   90.00
_cell.angle_beta   90.00
_cell.angle_gamma   90.00
#
_symmetry.space_group_name_H-M   'P 1'
#
loop_
_entity.id
_entity.type
_entity.pdbx_description
1 polymer ?
#
loop_
_entity_poly.entity_id
_entity_poly.type
_entity_poly.pdbx_seq_one_letter_code
_entity_poly.pdbx_strand_id
1 'polypeptide(L)'
;MKKIATSMLEGLRTGSLAYLLVLAFRIQESPVTTSNILSILIMSALIGLFSLLFEIERFSYLVQLTIHFFLTLMVVSVMMVYNGWAFNLARTEFWLDFIVIYILIWLFVRLDIYLKTKKINEALLKRRQ
;
A
#
# COMPACT_ATOMS: atom_id res chain seq x y z
N MET A 1 6.46 18.59 6.91
CA MET A 1 4.98 18.53 6.84
C MET A 1 4.46 18.18 5.44
N LYS A 2 4.83 18.89 4.36
CA LYS A 2 4.34 18.58 3.00
C LYS A 2 4.54 17.12 2.57
N LYS A 3 5.75 16.57 2.75
CA LYS A 3 6.08 15.16 2.41
C LYS A 3 5.25 14.11 3.16
N ILE A 4 5.00 14.35 4.45
CA ILE A 4 4.21 13.47 5.31
C ILE A 4 2.77 13.42 4.76
N ALA A 5 2.18 14.59 4.49
CA ALA A 5 0.84 14.69 3.93
C ALA A 5 0.72 14.05 2.54
N THR A 6 1.71 14.26 1.65
CA THR A 6 1.70 13.63 0.31
C THR A 6 1.81 12.11 0.40
N SER A 7 2.64 11.58 1.30
CA SER A 7 2.80 10.13 1.48
C SER A 7 1.53 9.49 2.05
N MET A 8 0.88 10.15 3.01
CA MET A 8 -0.43 9.71 3.51
C MET A 8 -1.49 9.70 2.41
N LEU A 9 -1.51 10.73 1.56
CA LEU A 9 -2.47 10.83 0.45
C LEU A 9 -2.24 9.74 -0.61
N GLU A 10 -0.98 9.42 -0.92
CA GLU A 10 -0.63 8.30 -1.80
C GLU A 10 -1.03 6.95 -1.21
N GLY A 11 -0.81 6.76 0.09
CA GLY A 11 -1.30 5.59 0.83
C GLY A 11 -2.81 5.46 0.79
N LEU A 12 -3.54 6.54 1.10
CA LEU A 12 -5.00 6.61 1.03
C LEU A 12 -5.53 6.28 -0.37
N ARG A 13 -4.93 6.85 -1.42
CA ARG A 13 -5.32 6.56 -2.81
C ARG A 13 -5.15 5.08 -3.13
N THR A 14 -4.02 4.49 -2.77
CA THR A 14 -3.72 3.10 -3.10
C THR A 14 -4.58 2.14 -2.29
N GLY A 15 -4.71 2.38 -0.98
CA GLY A 15 -5.50 1.53 -0.09
C GLY A 15 -7.00 1.63 -0.30
N SER A 16 -7.54 2.81 -0.64
CA SER A 16 -8.96 2.95 -1.01
C SER A 16 -9.29 2.21 -2.31
N LEU A 17 -8.44 2.32 -3.34
CA LEU A 17 -8.60 1.55 -4.58
C LEU A 17 -8.53 0.05 -4.32
N ALA A 18 -7.55 -0.41 -3.53
CA ALA A 18 -7.42 -1.82 -3.16
C ALA A 18 -8.68 -2.33 -2.44
N TYR A 19 -9.21 -1.56 -1.48
CA TYR A 19 -10.41 -1.94 -0.76
C TYR A 19 -11.67 -1.98 -1.63
N LEU A 20 -11.82 -1.04 -2.56
CA LEU A 20 -12.91 -1.07 -3.53
C LEU A 20 -12.84 -2.31 -4.43
N LEU A 21 -11.63 -2.76 -4.79
CA LEU A 21 -11.46 -4.02 -5.54
C LEU A 21 -11.85 -5.23 -4.68
N VAL A 22 -11.43 -5.28 -3.41
CA VAL A 22 -11.84 -6.33 -2.46
C VAL A 22 -13.36 -6.43 -2.36
N LEU A 23 -14.04 -5.28 -2.28
CA LEU A 23 -15.49 -5.22 -2.27
C LEU A 23 -16.11 -5.64 -3.60
N ALA A 24 -15.55 -5.19 -4.74
CA ALA A 24 -16.03 -5.54 -6.08
C ALA A 24 -15.94 -7.06 -6.35
N PHE A 25 -14.88 -7.71 -5.88
CA PHE A 25 -14.68 -9.15 -5.98
C PHE A 25 -15.41 -9.95 -4.88
N ARG A 26 -16.16 -9.29 -3.98
CA ARG A 26 -16.87 -9.90 -2.85
C ARG A 26 -15.97 -10.76 -1.96
N ILE A 27 -14.71 -10.39 -1.84
CA ILE A 27 -13.73 -11.08 -0.99
C ILE A 27 -14.06 -10.83 0.49
N GLN A 28 -14.63 -9.66 0.81
CA GLN A 28 -15.13 -9.39 2.15
C GLN A 28 -16.47 -10.12 2.38
N GLU A 29 -16.45 -11.14 3.22
CA GLU A 29 -17.65 -11.90 3.59
C GLU A 29 -18.56 -11.18 4.59
N SER A 30 -18.01 -10.23 5.35
CA SER A 30 -18.77 -9.46 6.35
C SER A 30 -19.43 -8.21 5.74
N PRO A 31 -20.59 -7.76 6.27
CA PRO A 31 -21.22 -6.53 5.80
C PRO A 31 -20.29 -5.33 5.94
N VAL A 32 -20.33 -4.43 4.95
CA VAL A 32 -19.53 -3.20 4.97
C VAL A 32 -20.04 -2.29 6.08
N THR A 33 -19.20 -2.01 7.07
CA THR A 33 -19.50 -1.07 8.16
C THR A 33 -18.66 0.21 8.01
N THR A 34 -19.17 1.31 8.56
CA THR A 34 -18.44 2.58 8.62
C THR A 34 -17.13 2.44 9.39
N SER A 35 -17.09 1.57 10.40
CA SER A 35 -15.88 1.24 11.16
C SER A 35 -14.81 0.61 10.27
N ASN A 36 -15.18 -0.40 9.47
CA ASN A 36 -14.24 -1.07 8.56
C ASN A 36 -13.63 -0.08 7.56
N ILE A 37 -14.48 0.77 6.97
CA ILE A 37 -14.03 1.82 6.03
C ILE A 37 -13.01 2.73 6.71
N LEU A 38 -13.33 3.25 7.90
CA LEU A 38 -12.46 4.18 8.60
C LEU A 38 -11.15 3.53 9.03
N SER A 39 -11.18 2.29 9.55
CA SER A 39 -9.98 1.52 9.89
C SER A 39 -9.06 1.34 8.69
N ILE A 40 -9.62 1.03 7.51
CA ILE A 40 -8.82 0.85 6.29
C ILE A 40 -8.21 2.15 5.83
N LEU A 41 -8.95 3.27 5.88
CA LEU A 41 -8.42 4.57 5.52
C LEU A 41 -7.25 4.98 6.45
N ILE A 42 -7.41 4.81 7.76
CA ILE A 42 -6.36 5.11 8.74
C ILE A 42 -5.13 4.22 8.51
N MET A 43 -5.33 2.91 8.32
CA MET A 43 -4.26 1.98 7.98
C MET A 43 -3.55 2.38 6.68
N SER A 44 -4.30 2.74 5.64
CA SER A 44 -3.76 3.10 4.34
C SER A 44 -2.90 4.36 4.42
N ALA A 45 -3.31 5.36 5.21
CA ALA A 45 -2.51 6.54 5.50
C ALA A 45 -1.22 6.18 6.24
N LEU A 46 -1.28 5.28 7.23
CA LEU A 46 -0.11 4.76 7.96
C LEU A 46 0.87 4.01 7.05
N ILE A 47 0.38 3.13 6.18
CA ILE A 47 1.21 2.42 5.20
C ILE A 47 1.86 3.43 4.23
N GLY A 48 1.12 4.44 3.81
CA GLY A 48 1.67 5.58 3.05
C GLY A 48 2.85 6.23 3.76
N LEU A 49 2.76 6.48 5.06
CA LEU A 49 3.87 7.01 5.85
C LEU A 49 5.07 6.07 5.89
N PHE A 50 4.87 4.76 5.97
CA PHE A 50 5.98 3.79 5.90
C PHE A 50 6.71 3.81 4.56
N SER A 51 6.12 4.37 3.51
CA SER A 51 6.82 4.55 2.23
C SER A 51 7.96 5.57 2.34
N LEU A 52 7.98 6.43 3.36
CA LEU A 52 9.12 7.32 3.65
C LEU A 52 10.39 6.54 4.03
N LEU A 53 10.28 5.28 4.43
CA LEU A 53 11.44 4.42 4.68
C LEU A 53 12.32 4.24 3.44
N PHE A 54 11.73 4.36 2.25
CA PHE A 54 12.47 4.28 0.99
C PHE A 54 13.36 5.50 0.71
N GLU A 55 13.17 6.62 1.43
CA GLU A 55 14.06 7.79 1.33
C GLU A 55 15.34 7.63 2.17
N ILE A 56 15.44 6.60 3.03
CA ILE A 56 16.57 6.43 3.95
C ILE A 56 17.75 5.77 3.23
N GLU A 57 18.73 6.56 2.77
CA GLU A 57 19.91 6.07 2.04
C GLU A 57 20.82 5.10 2.82
N ARG A 58 20.62 4.97 4.14
CA ARG A 58 21.45 4.11 5.02
C ARG A 58 21.27 2.61 4.75
N PHE A 59 20.12 2.19 4.23
CA PHE A 59 19.79 0.78 4.02
C PHE A 59 19.72 0.43 2.54
N SER A 60 19.99 -0.82 2.17
CA SER A 60 19.76 -1.28 0.81
C SER A 60 18.26 -1.29 0.50
N TYR A 61 17.92 -1.11 -0.78
CA TYR A 61 16.53 -1.12 -1.24
C TYR A 61 15.79 -2.41 -0.86
N LEU A 62 16.47 -3.56 -0.92
CA LEU A 62 15.89 -4.85 -0.52
C LEU A 62 15.57 -4.90 0.98
N VAL A 63 16.43 -4.33 1.82
CA VAL A 63 16.20 -4.26 3.27
C VAL A 63 15.02 -3.33 3.56
N GLN A 64 14.96 -2.15 2.94
CA GLN A 64 13.84 -1.23 3.09
C GLN A 64 12.51 -1.88 2.66
N LEU A 65 12.51 -2.60 1.53
CA LEU A 65 11.34 -3.31 1.03
C LEU A 65 10.87 -4.39 1.99
N THR A 66 11.81 -5.14 2.57
CA THR A 66 11.51 -6.19 3.55
C THR A 66 10.92 -5.59 4.82
N ILE A 67 11.50 -4.50 5.33
CA ILE A 67 10.96 -3.78 6.50
C ILE A 67 9.56 -3.24 6.20
N HIS A 68 9.36 -2.63 5.02
CA HIS A 68 8.06 -2.09 4.62
C HIS A 68 6.99 -3.20 4.49
N PHE A 69 7.37 -4.37 3.99
CA PHE A 69 6.50 -5.54 3.93
C PHE A 69 6.02 -5.96 5.33
N PHE A 70 6.95 -6.14 6.28
CA PHE A 70 6.60 -6.53 7.65
C PHE A 70 5.79 -5.48 8.39
N LEU A 71 6.07 -4.19 8.19
CA LEU A 71 5.30 -3.10 8.78
C LEU A 71 3.87 -3.06 8.24
N THR A 72 3.72 -3.22 6.92
CA THR A 72 2.40 -3.30 6.27
C THR A 72 1.62 -4.51 6.79
N LEU A 73 2.26 -5.68 6.89
CA LEU A 73 1.65 -6.88 7.46
C LEU A 73 1.21 -6.67 8.91
N MET A 74 2.04 -6.03 9.73
CA MET A 74 1.73 -5.75 11.13
C MET A 74 0.49 -4.86 11.25
N VAL A 75 0.41 -3.75 10.49
CA VAL A 75 -0.75 -2.85 10.57
C VAL A 75 -2.02 -3.51 10.03
N VAL A 76 -1.92 -4.28 8.94
CA VAL A 76 -3.06 -5.05 8.41
C VAL A 76 -3.53 -6.08 9.43
N SER A 77 -2.62 -6.78 10.11
CA SER A 77 -2.98 -7.75 11.15
C SER A 77 -3.68 -7.09 12.34
N VAL A 78 -3.18 -5.93 12.81
CA VAL A 78 -3.84 -5.16 13.88
C VAL A 78 -5.24 -4.71 13.45
N MET A 79 -5.40 -4.23 12.22
CA MET A 79 -6.69 -3.83 11.68
C MET A 79 -7.67 -5.01 11.59
N MET A 80 -7.19 -6.18 11.18
CA MET A 80 -7.99 -7.41 11.12
C MET A 80 -8.47 -7.82 12.50
N VAL A 81 -7.60 -7.79 13.52
CA VAL A 81 -7.98 -8.07 14.91
C VAL A 81 -9.01 -7.05 15.42
N TYR A 82 -8.79 -5.76 15.16
CA TYR A 82 -9.71 -4.69 15.59
C TYR A 82 -11.11 -4.81 14.99
N ASN A 83 -11.21 -5.22 13.72
CA ASN A 83 -12.50 -5.40 13.04
C ASN A 83 -13.12 -6.79 13.26
N GLY A 84 -12.53 -7.63 14.13
CA GLY A 84 -13.05 -8.97 14.43
C GLY A 84 -12.76 -10.02 13.34
N TRP A 85 -11.88 -9.72 12.40
CA TRP A 85 -11.45 -10.61 11.31
C TRP A 85 -10.20 -11.43 11.64
N ALA A 86 -9.83 -11.51 12.92
CA ALA A 86 -8.65 -12.26 13.38
C ALA A 86 -8.64 -13.73 12.93
N PHE A 87 -9.81 -14.35 12.78
CA PHE A 87 -9.94 -15.72 12.28
C PHE A 87 -9.37 -15.91 10.87
N ASN A 88 -9.42 -14.88 10.02
CA ASN A 88 -8.85 -14.95 8.67
C ASN A 88 -7.32 -15.03 8.69
N LEU A 89 -6.66 -14.50 9.73
CA LEU A 89 -5.20 -14.58 9.86
C LEU A 89 -4.71 -16.03 10.03
N ALA A 90 -5.56 -16.93 10.54
CA ALA A 90 -5.25 -18.35 10.66
C ALA A 90 -5.43 -19.14 9.35
N ARG A 91 -6.10 -18.55 8.34
CA ARG A 91 -6.34 -19.20 7.04
C ARG A 91 -5.14 -18.99 6.12
N THR A 92 -4.66 -20.05 5.48
CA THR A 92 -3.57 -19.97 4.50
C THR A 92 -3.94 -19.10 3.28
N GLU A 93 -5.22 -19.07 2.91
CA GLU A 93 -5.77 -18.24 1.83
C GLU A 93 -5.44 -16.75 2.03
N PHE A 94 -5.59 -16.23 3.26
CA PHE A 94 -5.28 -14.85 3.58
C PHE A 94 -3.81 -14.49 3.29
N TRP A 95 -2.88 -15.39 3.61
CA TRP A 95 -1.45 -15.16 3.39
C TRP A 95 -1.11 -15.12 1.90
N LEU A 96 -1.73 -16.00 1.11
CA LEU A 96 -1.58 -15.99 -0.34
C LEU A 96 -2.15 -14.69 -0.94
N ASP A 97 -3.37 -14.32 -0.56
CA ASP A 97 -4.02 -13.10 -1.04
C ASP A 97 -3.21 -11.85 -0.67
N PHE A 98 -2.72 -11.78 0.57
CA PHE A 98 -1.88 -10.67 1.02
C PHE A 98 -0.60 -10.53 0.18
N ILE A 99 0.11 -11.64 -0.05
CA ILE A 99 1.34 -11.64 -0.87
C ILE A 99 1.02 -11.23 -2.31
N VAL A 100 -0.03 -11.78 -2.91
CA VAL A 100 -0.43 -11.47 -4.29
C VAL A 100 -0.81 -10.00 -4.43
N ILE A 101 -1.66 -9.48 -3.53
CA ILE A 101 -2.07 -8.07 -3.53
C ILE A 101 -0.86 -7.16 -3.33
N TYR A 102 0.05 -7.52 -2.40
CA TYR A 102 1.25 -6.74 -2.16
C TYR A 102 2.16 -6.67 -3.40
N ILE A 103 2.41 -7.80 -4.06
CA ILE A 103 3.19 -7.86 -5.30
C ILE A 103 2.53 -7.04 -6.41
N LEU A 104 1.21 -7.15 -6.57
CA LEU A 104 0.46 -6.39 -7.57
C LEU A 104 0.58 -4.88 -7.32
N ILE A 105 0.33 -4.43 -6.09
CA ILE A 105 0.47 -3.01 -5.72
C ILE A 105 1.90 -2.54 -5.99
N TRP A 106 2.91 -3.32 -5.62
CA TRP A 106 4.30 -2.96 -5.84
C TRP A 106 4.65 -2.86 -7.33
N LEU A 107 4.11 -3.76 -8.16
CA LEU A 107 4.26 -3.73 -9.60
C LEU A 107 3.65 -2.44 -10.18
N PHE A 108 2.45 -2.05 -9.74
CA PHE A 108 1.85 -0.77 -10.13
C PHE A 108 2.69 0.44 -9.71
N VAL A 109 3.23 0.43 -8.49
CA VAL A 109 4.13 1.49 -8.01
C VAL A 109 5.39 1.56 -8.88
N ARG A 110 6.01 0.43 -9.22
CA ARG A 110 7.18 0.37 -10.11
C ARG A 110 6.87 0.87 -11.52
N LEU A 111 5.70 0.54 -12.07
CA LEU A 111 5.24 1.05 -13.35
C LEU A 111 5.02 2.57 -13.32
N ASP A 112 4.38 3.10 -12.28
CA ASP A 112 4.16 4.53 -12.10
C ASP A 112 5.49 5.30 -12.04
N ILE A 113 6.46 4.78 -11.27
CA ILE A 113 7.82 5.34 -11.21
C ILE A 113 8.47 5.32 -12.59
N TYR A 114 8.42 4.19 -13.29
CA TYR A 114 9.01 4.05 -14.63
C TYR A 114 8.41 5.04 -15.64
N LEU A 115 7.08 5.17 -15.68
CA LEU A 115 6.37 6.09 -16.57
C LEU A 115 6.71 7.56 -16.24
N LYS A 116 6.78 7.91 -14.95
CA LYS A 116 7.19 9.25 -14.51
C LYS A 116 8.63 9.56 -14.93
N THR A 117 9.57 8.64 -14.71
CA THR A 117 10.97 8.80 -15.12
C THR A 117 11.09 8.95 -16.63
N LYS A 118 10.37 8.14 -17.42
CA LYS A 118 10.33 8.25 -18.89
C LYS A 118 9.83 9.62 -19.34
N LYS A 119 8.72 10.10 -18.78
CA LYS A 119 8.14 11.41 -19.10
C LYS A 119 9.09 12.58 -18.76
N ILE A 120 9.80 12.49 -17.64
CA ILE A 120 10.81 13.49 -17.25
C ILE A 120 11.97 13.49 -18.25
N ASN A 121 12.49 12.32 -18.62
CA ASN A 121 13.58 12.20 -19.58
C ASN A 121 13.20 12.74 -20.97
N GLU A 122 11.98 12.46 -21.44
CA GLU A 122 11.47 13.00 -22.70
C GLU A 122 11.33 14.53 -22.66
N ALA A 123 10.88 15.09 -21.54
CA ALA A 123 10.77 16.54 -21.37
C ALA A 123 12.15 17.23 -21.32
N LEU A 124 13.16 16.58 -20.74
CA LEU A 124 14.55 17.08 -20.72
C LEU A 124 15.19 17.04 -22.11
N LEU A 125 14.95 15.97 -22.88
CA LEU A 125 15.39 15.85 -24.28
C LEU A 125 14.82 16.98 -25.14
N LYS A 126 13.52 17.26 -25.01
CA LYS A 126 12.84 18.36 -25.74
C LYS A 126 13.29 19.77 -25.34
N ARG A 127 13.90 19.96 -24.16
CA ARG A 127 14.45 21.26 -23.71
C ARG A 127 15.93 21.45 -24.08
N ARG A 128 16.63 20.37 -24.45
CA ARG A 128 18.02 20.40 -24.91
C ARG A 128 18.15 20.55 -26.44
N GLN A 129 17.05 20.40 -27.18
CA GLN A 129 16.91 20.80 -28.58
C GLN A 129 16.36 22.23 -28.65
#